data_AF-A0A7X2SYQ5-F1
#
_entry.id   AF-A0A7X2SYQ5-F1
#
_cell.length_a   1.000
_cell.length_b   1.000
_cell.length_c   1.000
_cell.angle_alpha   90.00
_cell.angle_beta   90.00
_cell.angle_gamma   90.00
#
_symmetry.space_group_name_H-M   'P 1'
#
loop_
_entity.id
_entity.type
_entity.pdbx_description
1 polymer ?
#
loop_
_entity_poly.entity_id
_entity_poly.type
_entity_poly.pdbx_seq_one_letter_code
_entity_poly.pdbx_strand_id
1 'polypeptide(L)'
;HQAMGFLALSHQLLDAPMVARFMSSALFQSSRLLLQEKVPDDIELYTPRRSFVENSDPKQQRSIPDQREFSGSDPRQPQLQLLSNADYHLMVTHAGTGYSQWKGLALTRWRADSTSNNYGTFCYVTDQQSAEVIAHSYQPTCCERPHYKTRFNDAGIEFDASGTT
;
A
#
# COMPACT_ATOMS: atom_id res chain seq x y z
N HIS A 1 -18.89 42.54 -7.65
CA HIS A 1 -17.94 42.75 -8.77
C HIS A 1 -16.81 43.72 -8.44
N GLN A 2 -17.05 44.86 -7.78
CA GLN A 2 -15.99 45.83 -7.49
C GLN A 2 -14.81 45.27 -6.68
N ALA A 3 -15.07 44.40 -5.69
CA ALA A 3 -14.01 43.72 -4.94
C ALA A 3 -13.07 42.87 -5.80
N MET A 4 -13.60 42.18 -6.82
CA MET A 4 -12.79 41.39 -7.76
C MET A 4 -11.94 42.29 -8.66
N GLY A 5 -12.47 43.46 -9.05
CA GLY A 5 -11.72 44.46 -9.81
C GLY A 5 -10.54 45.03 -9.02
N PHE A 6 -10.75 45.39 -7.75
CA PHE A 6 -9.68 45.84 -6.87
C PHE A 6 -8.63 44.74 -6.62
N LEU A 7 -9.06 43.49 -6.45
CA LEU A 7 -8.14 42.35 -6.34
C LEU A 7 -7.27 42.18 -7.60
N ALA A 8 -7.85 42.27 -8.79
CA ALA A 8 -7.11 42.18 -10.05
C ALA A 8 -6.10 43.32 -10.22
N LEU A 9 -6.48 44.56 -9.89
CA LEU A 9 -5.55 45.70 -9.89
C LEU A 9 -4.42 45.52 -8.87
N SER A 10 -4.76 45.09 -7.65
CA SER A 10 -3.76 44.82 -6.61
C SER A 10 -2.79 43.70 -7.02
N HIS A 11 -3.28 42.69 -7.74
CA HIS A 11 -2.46 41.59 -8.24
C HIS A 11 -1.42 42.11 -9.23
N GLN A 12 -1.81 42.98 -10.17
CA GLN A 12 -0.90 43.51 -11.18
C GLN A 12 0.08 44.55 -10.61
N LEU A 13 -0.39 45.41 -9.71
CA LEU A 13 0.41 46.54 -9.20
C LEU A 13 1.37 46.15 -8.08
N LEU A 14 1.07 45.08 -7.33
CA LEU A 14 1.80 44.69 -6.12
C LEU A 14 2.49 43.32 -6.25
N ASP A 15 2.68 42.84 -7.48
CA ASP A 15 3.32 41.55 -7.78
C ASP A 15 2.64 40.35 -7.08
N ALA A 16 1.32 40.25 -7.28
CA ALA A 16 0.50 39.11 -6.89
C ALA A 16 0.62 38.67 -5.40
N PRO A 17 0.45 39.57 -4.40
CA PRO A 17 0.75 39.27 -3.01
C PRO A 17 -0.17 38.20 -2.41
N MET A 18 -1.43 38.12 -2.87
CA MET A 18 -2.38 37.09 -2.45
C MET A 18 -2.02 35.71 -3.03
N VAL A 19 -1.46 35.67 -4.24
CA VAL A 19 -0.95 34.42 -4.84
C VAL A 19 0.28 33.98 -4.05
N ALA A 20 1.23 34.87 -3.75
CA ALA A 20 2.40 34.56 -2.93
C ALA A 20 2.01 33.98 -1.55
N ARG A 21 1.03 34.60 -0.87
CA ARG A 21 0.49 34.09 0.41
C ARG A 21 -0.13 32.70 0.25
N PHE A 22 -0.93 32.49 -0.78
CA PHE A 22 -1.54 31.19 -1.05
C PHE A 22 -0.48 30.11 -1.33
N MET A 23 0.53 30.43 -2.14
CA MET A 23 1.66 29.54 -2.46
C MET A 23 2.55 29.21 -1.24
N SER A 24 2.54 30.07 -0.22
CA SER A 24 3.27 29.84 1.04
C SER A 24 2.54 28.91 2.04
N SER A 25 1.28 28.55 1.78
CA SER A 25 0.51 27.65 2.64
C SER A 25 1.04 26.21 2.54
N ALA A 26 1.37 25.60 3.69
CA ALA A 26 1.87 24.23 3.76
C ALA A 26 0.92 23.20 3.13
N LEU A 27 -0.40 23.39 3.33
CA LEU A 27 -1.44 22.54 2.73
C LEU A 27 -1.47 22.65 1.20
N PHE A 28 -1.19 23.84 0.66
CA PHE A 28 -1.12 24.02 -0.78
C PHE A 28 0.18 23.44 -1.34
N GLN A 29 1.31 23.64 -0.65
CA GLN A 29 2.61 23.13 -1.09
C GLN A 29 2.66 21.60 -1.19
N SER A 30 1.98 20.86 -0.28
CA SER A 30 1.90 19.40 -0.36
C SER A 30 1.20 18.90 -1.62
N SER A 31 0.26 19.69 -2.16
CA SER A 31 -0.53 19.32 -3.34
C SER A 31 -0.04 19.99 -4.63
N ARG A 32 0.94 20.92 -4.53
CA ARG A 32 1.45 21.70 -5.67
C ARG A 32 1.98 20.82 -6.80
N LEU A 33 2.63 19.70 -6.48
CA LEU A 33 3.18 18.78 -7.48
C LEU A 33 2.08 18.05 -8.27
N LEU A 34 0.98 17.69 -7.60
CA LEU A 34 -0.18 17.05 -8.25
C LEU A 34 -0.89 17.99 -9.23
N LEU A 35 -0.87 19.30 -8.94
CA LEU A 35 -1.45 20.34 -9.82
C LEU A 35 -0.56 20.68 -11.03
N GLN A 36 0.71 20.25 -11.02
CA GLN A 36 1.66 20.44 -12.13
C GLN A 36 1.75 19.20 -13.03
N GLU A 37 1.09 18.11 -12.66
CA GLU A 37 1.00 16.92 -13.49
C GLU A 37 0.16 17.22 -14.74
N LYS A 38 0.62 16.76 -15.90
CA LYS A 38 -0.16 16.88 -17.13
C LYS A 38 -1.47 16.12 -16.91
N VAL A 39 -2.61 16.78 -17.12
CA VAL A 39 -3.90 16.09 -17.13
C VAL A 39 -3.82 14.98 -18.18
N PRO A 40 -3.99 13.69 -17.80
CA PRO A 40 -3.96 12.60 -18.75
C PRO A 40 -5.01 12.86 -19.85
N ASP A 41 -4.61 12.73 -21.11
CA ASP A 41 -5.54 12.93 -22.23
C ASP A 41 -6.65 11.85 -22.22
N ASP A 42 -6.37 10.70 -21.61
CA ASP A 42 -7.34 9.65 -21.27
C ASP A 42 -7.68 9.72 -19.77
N ILE A 43 -8.67 10.55 -19.42
CA ILE A 43 -9.38 10.38 -18.16
C ILE A 43 -10.43 9.29 -18.42
N GLU A 44 -10.04 8.02 -18.32
CA GLU A 44 -10.99 6.98 -17.98
C GLU A 44 -11.54 7.33 -16.60
N LEU A 45 -12.69 8.00 -16.56
CA LEU A 45 -13.46 8.19 -15.35
C LEU A 45 -13.78 6.79 -14.82
N TYR A 46 -12.95 6.33 -13.88
CA TYR A 46 -13.16 5.09 -13.15
C TYR A 46 -14.46 5.25 -12.35
N THR A 47 -15.57 4.92 -12.99
CA THR A 47 -16.85 4.80 -12.34
C THR A 47 -16.74 3.57 -11.45
N PRO A 48 -16.94 3.66 -10.12
CA PRO A 48 -17.00 2.47 -9.30
C PRO A 48 -18.33 1.76 -9.56
N ARG A 49 -18.39 1.02 -10.67
CA ARG A 49 -19.24 -0.15 -10.81
C ARG A 49 -18.32 -1.32 -11.12
N ARG A 50 -17.79 -1.93 -10.07
CA ARG A 50 -17.56 -3.38 -10.10
C ARG A 50 -18.95 -4.04 -10.11
N SER A 51 -19.62 -4.05 -11.25
CA SER A 51 -20.41 -5.22 -11.59
C SER A 51 -19.39 -6.27 -11.95
N PHE A 52 -19.17 -7.25 -11.06
CA PHE A 52 -18.59 -8.51 -11.49
C PHE A 52 -19.51 -9.03 -12.61
N VAL A 53 -19.08 -8.87 -13.85
CA VAL A 53 -19.66 -9.65 -14.94
C VAL A 53 -19.11 -11.05 -14.71
N GLU A 54 -19.91 -11.89 -14.06
CA GLU A 54 -19.73 -13.34 -14.13
C GLU A 54 -19.87 -13.74 -15.59
N ASN A 55 -18.75 -13.73 -16.32
CA ASN A 55 -18.58 -14.65 -17.43
C ASN A 55 -18.28 -16.02 -16.82
N SER A 56 -19.29 -16.61 -16.18
CA SER A 56 -19.26 -18.01 -15.79
C SER A 56 -19.42 -18.83 -17.06
N ASP A 57 -18.29 -19.17 -17.68
CA ASP A 57 -18.22 -20.29 -18.61
C ASP A 57 -18.41 -21.57 -17.76
N PRO A 58 -19.53 -22.32 -17.88
CA PRO A 58 -19.90 -23.34 -16.89
C PRO A 58 -19.07 -24.63 -17.00
N LYS A 59 -17.88 -24.56 -17.62
CA LYS A 59 -16.96 -25.69 -17.83
C LYS A 59 -15.51 -25.42 -17.42
N GLN A 60 -15.21 -24.34 -16.71
CA GLN A 60 -13.99 -24.31 -15.90
C GLN A 60 -14.30 -24.97 -14.57
N GLN A 61 -14.07 -26.29 -14.56
CA GLN A 61 -13.61 -27.07 -13.41
C GLN A 61 -13.31 -26.20 -12.18
N ARG A 62 -14.05 -26.39 -11.09
CA ARG A 62 -13.60 -26.04 -9.74
C ARG A 62 -12.30 -26.81 -9.48
N SER A 63 -11.19 -26.33 -10.01
CA SER A 63 -9.86 -26.78 -9.67
C SER A 63 -9.50 -26.08 -8.37
N ILE A 64 -9.38 -26.87 -7.30
CA ILE A 64 -8.50 -26.71 -6.12
C ILE A 64 -8.39 -25.27 -5.59
N PRO A 65 -8.75 -24.98 -4.31
CA PRO A 65 -8.60 -23.61 -3.78
C PRO A 65 -7.21 -23.09 -4.11
N ASP A 66 -7.16 -21.98 -4.85
CA ASP A 66 -5.98 -21.52 -5.59
C ASP A 66 -4.95 -20.96 -4.60
N GLN A 67 -4.27 -21.87 -3.91
CA GLN A 67 -3.23 -21.55 -2.95
C GLN A 67 -2.04 -20.98 -3.71
N ARG A 68 -1.87 -19.66 -3.63
CA ARG A 68 -0.73 -18.99 -4.26
C ARG A 68 0.47 -19.07 -3.33
N GLU A 69 1.54 -19.71 -3.80
CA GLU A 69 2.82 -19.79 -3.07
C GLU A 69 3.83 -18.81 -3.67
N PHE A 70 4.51 -18.07 -2.80
CA PHE A 70 5.57 -17.12 -3.14
C PHE A 70 6.82 -17.48 -2.36
N SER A 71 7.98 -17.32 -2.99
CA SER A 71 9.29 -17.58 -2.39
C SER A 71 10.20 -16.37 -2.60
N GLY A 72 11.05 -16.09 -1.61
CA GLY A 72 12.07 -15.05 -1.72
C GLY A 72 11.59 -13.65 -1.34
N SER A 73 12.30 -12.63 -1.85
CA SER A 73 12.28 -11.26 -1.33
C SER A 73 11.61 -10.22 -2.24
N ASP A 74 11.04 -10.60 -3.39
CA ASP A 74 10.87 -9.71 -4.55
C ASP A 74 10.25 -8.35 -4.20
N PRO A 75 11.08 -7.29 -4.09
CA PRO A 75 10.63 -5.97 -3.68
C PRO A 75 10.03 -5.18 -4.85
N ARG A 76 10.15 -5.66 -6.10
CA ARG A 76 9.74 -4.88 -7.28
C ARG A 76 8.25 -4.97 -7.52
N GLN A 77 7.63 -6.13 -7.24
CA GLN A 77 6.20 -6.34 -7.38
C GLN A 77 5.68 -7.16 -6.20
N PRO A 78 5.42 -6.52 -5.05
CA PRO A 78 4.96 -7.22 -3.87
C PRO A 78 3.58 -7.83 -4.11
N GLN A 79 3.51 -9.15 -4.00
CA GLN A 79 2.25 -9.88 -3.97
C GLN A 79 1.57 -9.62 -2.62
N LEU A 80 0.28 -9.32 -2.65
CA LEU A 80 -0.50 -8.97 -1.47
C LEU A 80 -1.81 -9.73 -1.40
N GLN A 81 -2.34 -9.82 -0.19
CA GLN A 81 -3.65 -10.37 0.11
C GLN A 81 -4.42 -9.40 1.01
N LEU A 82 -5.69 -9.20 0.66
CA LEU A 82 -6.65 -8.44 1.45
C LEU A 82 -7.60 -9.42 2.14
N LEU A 83 -7.74 -9.28 3.45
CA LEU A 83 -8.68 -10.02 4.28
C LEU A 83 -9.62 -9.01 4.92
N SER A 84 -10.92 -9.31 4.91
CA SER A 84 -11.94 -8.39 5.41
C SER A 84 -13.17 -9.14 5.90
N ASN A 85 -13.77 -8.68 7.00
CA ASN A 85 -15.05 -9.17 7.52
C ASN A 85 -16.08 -8.03 7.72
N ALA A 86 -16.05 -7.03 6.83
CA ALA A 86 -16.83 -5.79 6.84
C ALA A 86 -16.35 -4.73 7.83
N ASP A 87 -16.08 -5.10 9.09
CA ASP A 87 -15.64 -4.15 10.12
C ASP A 87 -14.12 -4.11 10.28
N TYR A 88 -13.45 -5.23 10.06
CA TYR A 88 -11.99 -5.34 10.11
C TYR A 88 -11.44 -5.59 8.72
N HIS A 89 -10.38 -4.88 8.35
CA HIS A 89 -9.65 -5.10 7.11
C HIS A 89 -8.15 -5.21 7.38
N LEU A 90 -7.51 -6.10 6.64
CA LEU A 90 -6.10 -6.44 6.74
C LEU A 90 -5.54 -6.51 5.34
N MET A 91 -4.45 -5.81 5.09
CA MET A 91 -3.63 -5.97 3.87
C MET A 91 -2.27 -6.45 4.32
N VAL A 92 -1.80 -7.57 3.77
CA VAL A 92 -0.48 -8.13 4.08
C VAL A 92 0.19 -8.56 2.78
N THR A 93 1.48 -8.27 2.66
CA THR A 93 2.32 -8.69 1.54
C THR A 93 3.00 -10.02 1.82
N HIS A 94 3.47 -10.69 0.78
CA HIS A 94 4.21 -11.95 0.91
C HIS A 94 5.52 -11.79 1.70
N ALA A 95 6.03 -10.55 1.84
CA ALA A 95 7.22 -10.23 2.61
C ALA A 95 6.91 -9.91 4.10
N GLY A 96 5.66 -9.94 4.55
CA GLY A 96 5.24 -9.73 5.94
C GLY A 96 4.85 -8.31 6.31
N THR A 97 5.01 -7.35 5.40
CA THR A 97 4.58 -5.96 5.60
C THR A 97 3.08 -5.83 5.43
N GLY A 98 2.45 -4.85 6.08
CA GLY A 98 1.02 -4.67 5.95
C GLY A 98 0.42 -3.71 6.95
N TYR A 99 -0.91 -3.67 6.98
CA TYR A 99 -1.68 -2.87 7.93
C TYR A 99 -2.99 -3.54 8.30
N SER A 100 -3.54 -3.12 9.43
CA SER A 100 -4.89 -3.45 9.86
C SER A 100 -5.70 -2.21 10.22
N GLN A 101 -6.98 -2.27 9.90
CA GLN A 101 -7.95 -1.22 10.19
C GLN A 101 -9.24 -1.80 10.74
N TRP A 102 -9.89 -1.08 11.64
CA TRP A 102 -11.20 -1.41 12.19
C TRP A 102 -12.15 -0.23 11.99
N LYS A 103 -13.23 -0.39 11.23
CA LYS A 103 -14.24 0.67 10.95
C LYS A 103 -13.61 1.99 10.47
N GLY A 104 -12.58 1.89 9.62
CA GLY A 104 -11.83 3.05 9.12
C GLY A 104 -10.79 3.63 10.08
N LEU A 105 -10.65 3.10 11.30
CA LEU A 105 -9.58 3.43 12.22
C LEU A 105 -8.36 2.54 11.96
N ALA A 106 -7.21 3.14 11.65
CA ALA A 106 -5.96 2.40 11.54
C ALA A 106 -5.54 1.86 12.93
N LEU A 107 -5.42 0.54 13.04
CA LEU A 107 -4.92 -0.10 14.26
C LEU A 107 -3.39 -0.22 14.25
N THR A 108 -2.81 -0.40 13.07
CA THR A 108 -1.36 -0.39 12.86
C THR A 108 -0.95 0.72 11.91
N ARG A 109 0.24 1.27 12.14
CA ARG A 109 0.80 2.33 11.31
C ARG A 109 1.31 1.73 10.00
N TRP A 110 0.91 2.31 8.88
CA TRP A 110 1.43 1.95 7.56
C TRP A 110 1.68 3.19 6.70
N ARG A 111 2.59 3.05 5.74
CA ARG A 111 2.89 4.04 4.72
C ARG A 111 2.90 3.35 3.37
N ALA A 112 2.12 3.86 2.43
CA ALA A 112 2.12 3.41 1.04
C ALA A 112 3.36 3.96 0.32
N ASP A 113 4.54 3.50 0.75
CA ASP A 113 5.83 3.81 0.13
C ASP A 113 6.44 2.50 -0.38
N SER A 114 6.46 2.34 -1.71
CA SER A 114 7.00 1.14 -2.37
C SER A 114 8.52 1.03 -2.28
N THR A 115 9.21 2.12 -1.90
CA THR A 115 10.67 2.15 -1.76
C THR A 115 11.12 1.79 -0.34
N SER A 116 10.26 2.01 0.65
CA SER A 116 10.53 1.76 2.06
C SER A 116 9.31 1.15 2.72
N ASN A 117 9.15 -0.17 2.54
CA ASN A 117 8.06 -0.91 3.15
C ASN A 117 8.62 -1.81 4.26
N ASN A 118 8.75 -1.26 5.47
CA ASN A 118 9.16 -1.98 6.67
C ASN A 118 8.11 -1.94 7.79
N TYR A 119 6.86 -1.60 7.46
CA TYR A 119 5.75 -1.56 8.40
C TYR A 119 4.91 -2.83 8.28
N GLY A 120 4.69 -3.51 9.40
CA GLY A 120 3.94 -4.75 9.45
C GLY A 120 3.90 -5.32 10.86
N THR A 121 3.35 -6.52 10.96
CA THR A 121 3.36 -7.29 12.20
C THR A 121 4.44 -8.34 12.08
N PHE A 122 5.47 -8.24 12.91
CA PHE A 122 6.65 -9.10 12.83
C PHE A 122 6.80 -9.95 14.10
N CYS A 123 7.16 -11.21 13.91
CA CYS A 123 7.48 -12.17 14.96
C CYS A 123 8.92 -12.62 14.74
N TYR A 124 9.72 -12.54 15.80
CA TYR A 124 11.12 -12.93 15.80
C TYR A 124 11.31 -14.13 16.71
N VAL A 125 12.10 -15.09 16.24
CA VAL A 125 12.53 -16.26 17.00
C VAL A 125 14.05 -16.16 17.13
N THR A 126 14.55 -16.35 18.35
CA THR A 126 15.98 -16.33 18.63
C THR A 126 16.39 -17.68 19.17
N ASP A 127 17.38 -18.30 18.54
CA ASP A 127 18.03 -19.49 19.10
C ASP A 127 18.98 -19.07 20.23
N GLN A 128 18.80 -19.65 21.41
CA GLN A 128 19.62 -19.35 22.58
C GLN A 128 21.05 -19.89 22.50
N GLN A 129 21.30 -20.92 21.68
CA GLN A 129 22.64 -21.51 21.54
C GLN A 129 23.50 -20.74 20.54
N SER A 130 22.98 -20.48 19.34
CA SER A 130 23.70 -19.74 18.29
C SER A 130 23.55 -18.22 18.37
N ALA A 131 22.58 -17.71 19.14
CA ALA A 131 22.13 -16.32 19.15
C ALA A 131 21.58 -15.83 17.79
N GLU A 132 21.29 -16.74 16.87
CA GLU A 132 20.69 -16.40 15.57
C GLU A 132 19.25 -15.90 15.75
N VAL A 133 18.91 -14.80 15.05
CA VAL A 133 17.57 -14.21 15.05
C VAL A 133 16.94 -14.40 13.69
N ILE A 134 15.79 -15.06 13.66
CA ILE A 134 14.99 -15.32 12.47
C ILE A 134 13.64 -14.60 12.61
N ALA A 135 13.26 -13.81 11.61
CA ALA A 135 11.88 -13.34 11.46
C ALA A 135 11.06 -14.36 10.68
N HIS A 136 9.73 -14.40 10.87
CA HIS A 136 8.85 -15.29 10.11
C HIS A 136 8.73 -14.92 8.62
N SER A 137 9.11 -13.70 8.25
CA SER A 137 9.01 -13.16 6.89
C SER A 137 10.29 -12.44 6.49
N TYR A 138 10.46 -12.19 5.19
CA TYR A 138 11.65 -11.52 4.65
C TYR A 138 11.85 -10.11 5.23
N GLN A 139 10.77 -9.32 5.33
CA GLN A 139 10.81 -8.07 6.09
C GLN A 139 10.62 -8.39 7.59
N PRO A 140 11.25 -7.63 8.49
CA PRO A 140 12.03 -6.42 8.21
C PRO A 140 13.55 -6.66 8.19
N THR A 141 14.00 -7.90 8.38
CA THR A 141 15.44 -8.21 8.48
C THR A 141 16.15 -8.12 7.12
N CYS A 142 15.40 -8.30 6.02
CA CYS A 142 15.90 -8.31 4.65
C CYS A 142 17.01 -9.35 4.42
N CYS A 143 17.08 -10.38 5.28
CA CYS A 143 18.04 -11.46 5.16
C CYS A 143 17.54 -12.47 4.13
N GLU A 144 18.38 -12.94 3.19
CA GLU A 144 17.99 -13.98 2.22
C GLU A 144 18.05 -15.41 2.80
N ARG A 145 18.70 -15.54 3.96
CA ARG A 145 18.67 -16.74 4.81
C ARG A 145 17.99 -16.31 6.10
N PRO A 146 16.93 -16.98 6.56
CA PRO A 146 16.36 -18.27 6.13
C PRO A 146 15.61 -18.27 4.79
N HIS A 147 15.27 -19.46 4.28
CA HIS A 147 14.40 -19.60 3.12
C HIS A 147 12.96 -19.25 3.51
N TYR A 148 12.43 -18.21 2.89
CA TYR A 148 11.06 -17.73 3.11
C TYR A 148 10.09 -18.28 2.07
N LYS A 149 8.98 -18.82 2.56
CA LYS A 149 7.81 -19.19 1.77
C LYS A 149 6.56 -18.55 2.37
N THR A 150 5.71 -18.04 1.48
CA THR A 150 4.43 -17.46 1.88
C THR A 150 3.32 -18.06 1.05
N ARG A 151 2.24 -18.50 1.71
CA ARG A 151 1.07 -19.10 1.08
C ARG A 151 -0.15 -18.24 1.34
N PHE A 152 -0.84 -17.87 0.28
CA PHE A 152 -2.11 -17.17 0.32
C PHE A 152 -3.24 -18.15 0.05
N ASN A 153 -4.23 -18.20 0.93
CA ASN A 153 -5.46 -18.99 0.77
C ASN A 153 -6.69 -18.13 1.11
N ASP A 154 -7.90 -18.60 0.85
CA ASP A 154 -9.12 -17.80 1.09
C ASP A 154 -9.32 -17.40 2.55
N ALA A 155 -8.76 -18.16 3.49
CA ALA A 155 -8.93 -17.95 4.93
C ALA A 155 -7.85 -17.06 5.55
N GLY A 156 -6.70 -16.90 4.89
CA GLY A 156 -5.52 -16.37 5.56
C GLY A 156 -4.23 -16.43 4.76
N ILE A 157 -3.15 -16.15 5.49
CA ILE A 157 -1.79 -16.09 5.00
C ILE A 157 -0.93 -16.91 5.95
N GLU A 158 -0.10 -17.79 5.39
CA GLU A 158 0.83 -18.60 6.15
C GLU A 158 2.25 -18.24 5.75
N PHE A 159 3.10 -18.03 6.75
CA PHE A 159 4.52 -17.74 6.59
C PHE A 159 5.35 -18.91 7.13
N ASP A 160 6.31 -19.35 6.34
CA ASP A 160 7.25 -20.41 6.65
C ASP A 160 8.67 -19.87 6.44
N ALA A 161 9.48 -19.91 7.50
CA ALA A 161 10.86 -19.48 7.51
C ALA A 161 11.71 -20.63 8.06
N SER A 162 12.56 -21.19 7.22
CA SER A 162 13.43 -22.32 7.56
C SER A 162 14.89 -21.91 7.55
N GLY A 163 15.54 -22.00 8.72
CA GLY A 163 16.97 -21.78 8.87
C GLY A 163 17.77 -22.81 8.08
N THR A 164 18.88 -22.39 7.46
CA THR A 164 19.86 -23.31 6.89
C THR A 164 20.72 -23.85 8.02
N THR A 165 20.23 -24.86 8.75
CA THR A 165 21.09 -25.66 9.64
C THR A 165 21.70 -26.82 8.86
#